data_AF-A0A2G5E5L3-F1
#
_entry.id   AF-A0A2G5E5L3-F1
#
_cell.length_a   1.000
_cell.length_b   1.000
_cell.length_c   1.000
_cell.angle_alpha   90.00
_cell.angle_beta   90.00
_cell.angle_gamma   90.00
#
_symmetry.space_group_name_H-M   'P 1'
#
loop_
_entity.id
_entity.type
_entity.pdbx_description
1 polymer ?
#
loop_
_entity_poly.entity_id
_entity_poly.type
_entity_poly.pdbx_seq_one_letter_code
_entity_poly.pdbx_strand_id
1 'polypeptide(L)'
;MNGALLKTVPSDRILLETDSPDVPNWDVDSLQWVPGDTSKTLNQPANIHNVLSSAASLLEMPQAELAEISYRNASRLFSCQDLEVKEEG
;
A
#
# COMPACT_ATOMS: atom_id res chain seq x y z
N MET A 1 8.26 -12.16 6.07
CA MET A 1 6.94 -12.64 5.62
C MET A 1 7.15 -13.62 4.46
N ASN A 2 6.48 -14.77 4.45
CA ASN A 2 6.60 -15.71 3.32
C ASN A 2 5.85 -15.12 2.10
N GLY A 3 6.58 -14.74 1.04
CA GLY A 3 5.99 -14.18 -0.18
C GLY A 3 4.96 -15.07 -0.90
N ALA A 4 4.86 -16.35 -0.49
CA ALA A 4 3.91 -17.32 -1.00
C ALA A 4 2.45 -16.87 -0.89
N LEU A 5 2.06 -16.16 0.19
CA LEU A 5 0.68 -15.69 0.34
C LEU A 5 0.38 -14.55 -0.67
N LEU A 6 1.29 -13.59 -0.82
CA LEU A 6 1.09 -12.45 -1.71
C LEU A 6 0.94 -12.89 -3.16
N LYS A 7 1.69 -13.90 -3.59
CA LYS A 7 1.58 -14.48 -4.95
C LYS A 7 0.24 -15.15 -5.24
N THR A 8 -0.57 -15.47 -4.23
CA THR A 8 -1.92 -16.05 -4.43
C THR A 8 -3.01 -14.99 -4.59
N VAL A 9 -2.72 -13.73 -4.28
CA VAL A 9 -3.68 -12.64 -4.43
C VAL A 9 -3.84 -12.32 -5.92
N PRO A 10 -5.05 -12.34 -6.49
CA PRO A 10 -5.28 -11.91 -7.87
C PRO A 10 -4.82 -10.47 -8.07
N SER A 11 -4.09 -10.20 -9.16
CA SER A 11 -3.51 -8.88 -9.40
C SER A 11 -4.54 -7.76 -9.48
N ASP A 12 -5.77 -8.04 -9.94
CA ASP A 12 -6.88 -7.09 -10.02
C ASP A 12 -7.54 -6.77 -8.66
N ARG A 13 -7.00 -7.33 -7.58
CA ARG A 13 -7.39 -7.08 -6.19
C ARG A 13 -6.28 -6.49 -5.33
N ILE A 14 -5.12 -6.18 -5.92
CA ILE A 14 -4.01 -5.57 -5.20
C ILE A 14 -4.26 -4.07 -5.03
N LEU A 15 -4.11 -3.58 -3.80
CA LEU A 15 -4.07 -2.17 -3.44
C LEU A 15 -2.82 -1.94 -2.58
N LEU A 16 -2.14 -0.81 -2.79
CA LEU A 16 -0.99 -0.41 -1.97
C LEU A 16 -1.40 0.69 -1.00
N GLU A 17 -1.02 0.54 0.27
CA GLU A 17 -1.24 1.52 1.34
C GLU A 17 -0.01 1.64 2.21
N THR A 18 0.14 2.77 2.92
CA THR A 18 1.27 3.01 3.83
C THR A 18 0.94 2.76 5.29
N ASP A 19 -0.35 2.79 5.66
CA ASP A 19 -0.78 2.82 7.07
C ASP A 19 -0.04 3.90 7.89
N SER A 20 0.12 5.09 7.30
CA SER A 20 0.76 6.24 7.96
C SER A 20 -0.20 6.84 9.00
N PRO A 21 0.27 7.22 10.20
CA PRO A 21 1.68 7.32 10.62
C PRO A 21 2.24 6.08 11.35
N ASP A 22 1.44 5.02 11.50
CA ASP A 22 1.60 4.01 12.56
C ASP A 22 2.73 2.98 12.31
N VAL A 23 3.32 2.95 11.10
CA VAL A 23 4.42 2.05 10.73
C VAL A 23 5.74 2.80 10.46
N PRO A 24 6.51 3.17 11.50
CA PRO A 24 7.78 3.89 11.33
C PRO A 24 8.86 3.00 10.70
N ASN A 25 9.62 3.56 9.74
CA ASN A 25 10.82 2.99 9.15
C ASN A 25 10.64 1.57 8.53
N TRP A 26 10.58 1.51 7.20
CA TRP A 26 10.45 0.28 6.42
C TRP A 26 11.70 -0.62 6.39
N ASP A 27 12.72 -0.38 7.21
CA ASP A 27 13.85 -1.31 7.33
C ASP A 27 13.31 -2.67 7.82
N VAL A 28 13.07 -3.55 6.85
CA VAL A 28 12.42 -4.84 7.00
C VAL A 28 13.19 -5.75 7.96
N ASP A 29 14.48 -5.46 8.19
CA ASP A 29 15.37 -6.17 9.09
C ASP A 29 15.45 -5.52 10.51
N SER A 30 14.98 -4.28 10.67
CA SER A 30 15.04 -3.52 11.93
C SER A 30 13.68 -3.29 12.60
N LEU A 31 12.67 -4.12 12.32
CA LEU A 31 11.33 -4.05 12.95
C LEU A 31 11.31 -4.45 14.44
N GLN A 32 12.18 -3.83 15.24
CA GLN A 32 12.19 -3.91 16.69
C GLN A 32 11.54 -2.63 17.24
N TRP A 33 10.39 -2.78 17.89
CA TRP A 33 9.80 -1.70 18.65
C TRP A 33 10.55 -1.55 19.98
N VAL A 34 11.25 -0.43 20.16
CA VAL A 34 11.90 -0.04 21.41
C VAL A 34 11.16 1.18 21.97
N PRO A 35 10.54 1.08 23.18
CA PRO A 35 9.92 2.23 23.83
C PRO A 35 10.94 3.37 24.04
N GLY A 36 10.61 4.59 23.61
CA GLY A 36 11.43 5.79 23.83
C GLY A 36 12.44 6.13 22.73
N ASP A 37 12.45 5.38 21.62
CA ASP A 37 13.28 5.70 20.46
C ASP A 37 12.71 6.87 19.64
N THR A 38 13.36 8.04 19.72
CA THR A 38 13.03 9.25 18.96
C THR A 38 13.70 9.32 17.59
N SER A 39 14.50 8.31 17.21
CA SER A 39 15.19 8.26 15.92
C SER A 39 14.28 7.83 14.75
N LYS A 40 13.05 7.43 15.05
CA LYS A 40 12.07 6.97 14.07
C LYS A 40 11.48 8.14 13.28
N THR A 41 11.86 8.24 12.00
CA THR A 41 11.14 9.07 11.04
C THR A 41 9.72 8.50 10.89
N LEU A 42 8.71 9.34 11.13
CA LEU A 42 7.30 8.97 10.97
C LEU A 42 7.03 8.56 9.51
N ASN A 43 6.25 7.52 9.32
CA ASN A 43 5.77 7.16 7.99
C ASN A 43 4.88 8.28 7.44
N GLN A 44 5.03 8.58 6.15
CA GLN A 44 4.23 9.55 5.44
C GLN A 44 3.57 8.88 4.23
N PRO A 45 2.42 9.38 3.74
CA PRO A 45 1.81 8.87 2.50
C PRO A 45 2.79 8.83 1.30
N ALA A 46 3.73 9.78 1.23
CA ALA A 46 4.78 9.83 0.21
C ALA A 46 5.75 8.63 0.26
N ASN A 47 5.79 7.86 1.35
CA ASN A 47 6.61 6.66 1.48
C ASN A 47 5.99 5.41 0.83
N ILE A 48 4.87 5.54 0.11
CA ILE A 48 4.23 4.44 -0.64
C ILE A 48 5.18 3.73 -1.61
N HIS A 49 6.24 4.39 -2.07
CA HIS A 49 7.29 3.80 -2.89
C HIS A 49 8.03 2.63 -2.19
N ASN A 50 8.12 2.63 -0.86
CA ASN A 50 8.76 1.55 -0.10
C ASN A 50 7.89 0.27 -0.15
N VAL A 51 6.57 0.46 -0.02
CA VAL A 51 5.58 -0.61 -0.14
C VAL A 51 5.56 -1.15 -1.57
N LEU A 52 5.59 -0.26 -2.57
CA LEU A 52 5.70 -0.62 -3.98
C LEU A 52 6.96 -1.47 -4.26
N SER A 53 8.13 -1.02 -3.80
CA SER A 53 9.40 -1.73 -4.00
C SER A 53 9.38 -3.12 -3.36
N SER A 54 8.86 -3.21 -2.13
CA SER A 54 8.77 -4.47 -1.38
C SER A 54 7.79 -5.44 -2.03
N ALA A 55 6.59 -4.98 -2.38
CA ALA A 55 5.57 -5.79 -3.03
C ALA A 55 6.00 -6.27 -4.42
N ALA A 56 6.61 -5.38 -5.22
CA ALA A 56 7.15 -5.71 -6.54
C ALA A 56 8.23 -6.81 -6.45
N SER A 57 9.12 -6.72 -5.47
CA SER A 57 10.15 -7.73 -5.23
C SER A 57 9.56 -9.08 -4.85
N LEU A 58 8.53 -9.11 -3.99
CA LEU A 58 7.85 -10.33 -3.57
C LEU A 58 7.00 -10.97 -4.68
N LEU A 59 6.41 -10.14 -5.55
CA LEU A 59 5.59 -10.56 -6.69
C LEU A 59 6.41 -10.88 -7.94
N GLU A 60 7.71 -10.57 -7.94
CA GLU A 60 8.59 -10.68 -9.11
C GLU A 60 8.03 -9.88 -10.32
N MET A 61 7.50 -8.69 -10.04
CA MET A 61 6.83 -7.82 -11.01
C MET A 61 7.56 -6.48 -11.12
N PRO A 62 7.66 -5.86 -12.31
CA PRO A 62 8.18 -4.49 -12.44
C PRO A 62 7.39 -3.49 -11.60
N GLN A 63 8.06 -2.57 -10.91
CA GLN A 63 7.40 -1.55 -10.07
C GLN A 63 6.39 -0.70 -10.86
N ALA A 64 6.72 -0.32 -12.09
CA ALA A 64 5.82 0.47 -12.93
C ALA A 64 4.53 -0.30 -13.29
N GLU A 65 4.63 -1.61 -13.54
CA GLU A 65 3.49 -2.47 -13.83
C GLU A 65 2.58 -2.63 -12.60
N LEU A 66 3.19 -2.90 -11.43
CA LEU A 66 2.45 -3.03 -10.17
C LEU A 66 1.76 -1.70 -9.78
N ALA A 67 2.44 -0.57 -9.98
CA ALA A 67 1.89 0.75 -9.72
C ALA A 67 0.65 1.03 -10.59
N GLU A 68 0.74 0.73 -11.90
CA GLU A 68 -0.38 0.89 -12.83
C GLU A 68 -1.56 -0.02 -12.47
N ILE A 69 -1.31 -1.29 -12.14
CA ILE A 69 -2.35 -2.23 -11.70
C ILE A 69 -3.03 -1.73 -10.43
N SER A 70 -2.25 -1.40 -9.40
CA SER A 70 -2.79 -0.91 -8.13
C SER A 70 -3.56 0.39 -8.30
N TYR A 71 -3.07 1.32 -9.12
CA TYR A 71 -3.75 2.59 -9.39
C TYR A 71 -5.09 2.35 -10.09
N ARG A 72 -5.13 1.46 -11.09
CA ARG A 72 -6.37 1.09 -11.79
C ARG A 72 -7.36 0.41 -10.86
N ASN A 73 -6.90 -0.48 -10.00
CA ASN A 73 -7.74 -1.16 -9.01
C ASN A 73 -8.34 -0.17 -8.01
N ALA A 74 -7.52 0.74 -7.47
CA ALA A 74 -7.96 1.79 -6.57
C ALA A 74 -8.95 2.73 -7.26
N SER A 75 -8.68 3.13 -8.50
CA SER A 75 -9.58 3.97 -9.29
C SER A 75 -10.92 3.28 -9.53
N ARG A 76 -10.92 1.98 -9.86
CA ARG A 76 -12.17 1.20 -10.04
C ARG A 76 -12.97 1.11 -8.73
N LEU A 77 -12.29 0.97 -7.59
CA LEU A 77 -12.93 0.77 -6.30
C LEU A 77 -13.42 2.08 -5.66
N PHE A 78 -12.65 3.15 -5.78
CA PHE A 78 -12.86 4.41 -5.07
C PHE A 78 -13.37 5.55 -5.95
N SER A 79 -13.35 5.43 -7.28
CA SER A 79 -14.04 6.41 -8.14
C SER A 79 -15.54 6.12 -8.12
N CYS A 80 -16.28 6.87 -7.32
CA CYS A 80 -17.75 6.85 -7.33
C CYS A 80 -18.27 7.74 -8.48
N GLN A 81 -19.13 7.20 -9.35
CA GLN A 81 -19.87 7.97 -10.35
C GLN A 81 -21.35 8.18 -10.00
N ASP A 82 -21.86 7.60 -8.90
CA ASP A 82 -23.30 7.55 -8.61
C ASP A 82 -23.66 7.98 -7.18
N LEU A 83 -23.30 9.21 -6.81
CA LEU A 83 -24.01 9.92 -5.72
C LEU A 83 -24.86 11.04 -6.33
N GLU A 84 -25.77 10.68 -7.24
CA GLU A 84 -26.95 11.52 -7.46
C GLU A 84 -27.80 11.40 -6.18
N VAL A 85 -27.63 12.36 -5.28
CA VAL A 85 -28.55 12.56 -4.17
C VAL A 85 -29.87 12.98 -4.83
N LYS A 86 -30.82 12.06 -4.96
CA LYS A 86 -32.20 12.43 -5.22
C LYS A 86 -32.67 13.18 -3.98
N GLU A 87 -32.77 14.51 -4.08
CA GLU A 87 -33.51 15.29 -3.10
C GLU A 87 -34.97 14.85 -3.17
N GLU A 88 -35.43 14.15 -2.13
CA GLU A 88 -36.86 13.95 -1.89
C GLU A 88 -37.40 15.25 -1.30
N GLY A 89 -38.32 15.88 -2.04
CA GLY A 89 -39.01 17.11 -1.66
C GLY A 89 -40.18 16.92 -0.70
#